data_AF-M7ZGB6-F1
#
_entry.id   AF-M7ZGB6-F1
#
_cell.length_a   1.000
_cell.length_b   1.000
_cell.length_c   1.000
_cell.angle_alpha   90.00
_cell.angle_beta   90.00
_cell.angle_gamma   90.00
#
_symmetry.space_group_name_H-M   'P 1'
#
loop_
_entity.id
_entity.type
_entity.pdbx_description
1 polymer ?
#
loop_
_entity_poly.entity_id
_entity_poly.type
_entity_poly.pdbx_seq_one_letter_code
_entity_poly.pdbx_strand_id
1 'polypeptide(L)'
;MGKSVAEAAVSAGLQLVPVSFSAIEVPDGKLNICDTDIHIHNPSESERILRSIAKDYPDMIVVDYTVPDAVNANAELYCKLGLPFVMGTTGGDRQLLNKTVQDANVYAVISPQMGKQVVAFLAAMEIMAEKFPGAFAGYKLESYP
;
A
#
# COMPACT_ATOMS: atom_id res chain seq x y z
N MET A 1 5.10 -8.95 3.87
CA MET A 1 5.30 -7.59 3.33
C MET A 1 5.10 -6.52 4.39
N GLY A 2 3.93 -6.44 5.06
CA GLY A 2 3.66 -5.41 6.07
C GLY A 2 4.74 -5.25 7.16
N LYS A 3 5.29 -6.35 7.69
CA LYS A 3 6.42 -6.31 8.64
C LYS A 3 7.65 -5.60 8.07
N SER A 4 8.10 -5.95 6.87
CA SER A 4 9.26 -5.32 6.21
C SER A 4 9.06 -3.84 5.94
N VAL A 5 7.82 -3.42 5.63
CA VAL A 5 7.48 -2.01 5.47
C VAL A 5 7.59 -1.27 6.81
N ALA A 6 7.06 -1.84 7.88
CA ALA A 6 7.13 -1.24 9.21
C ALA A 6 8.58 -1.14 9.72
N GLU A 7 9.39 -2.18 9.54
CA GLU A 7 10.83 -2.16 9.87
C GLU A 7 11.61 -1.09 9.08
N ALA A 8 11.32 -0.97 7.78
CA ALA A 8 11.93 0.05 6.94
C ALA A 8 11.49 1.47 7.33
N ALA A 9 10.23 1.65 7.73
CA ALA A 9 9.71 2.93 8.21
C ALA A 9 10.41 3.37 9.50
N VAL A 10 10.56 2.47 10.48
CA VAL A 10 11.33 2.74 11.71
C VAL A 10 12.77 3.08 11.39
N SER A 11 13.41 2.32 10.50
CA SER A 11 14.80 2.57 10.09
C SER A 11 14.97 3.93 9.39
N ALA A 12 13.93 4.44 8.74
CA ALA A 12 13.90 5.77 8.12
C ALA A 12 13.54 6.89 9.11
N GLY A 13 13.33 6.59 10.39
CA GLY A 13 12.98 7.56 11.43
C GLY A 13 11.49 7.92 11.47
N LEU A 14 10.62 7.13 10.84
CA LEU A 14 9.17 7.32 10.94
C LEU A 14 8.62 6.65 12.20
N GLN A 15 7.60 7.26 12.77
CA GLN A 15 6.87 6.71 13.91
C GLN A 15 5.86 5.65 13.45
N LEU A 16 5.88 4.48 14.09
CA LEU A 16 4.80 3.50 13.94
C LEU A 16 3.67 3.83 14.91
N VAL A 17 2.44 3.85 14.38
CA VAL A 17 1.23 3.81 15.21
C VAL A 17 1.10 2.37 15.75
N PRO A 18 0.91 2.16 17.07
CA PRO A 18 0.97 0.84 17.70
C PRO A 18 -0.29 -0.02 17.48
N VAL A 19 -0.90 0.07 16.30
CA VAL A 19 -2.14 -0.59 15.91
C VAL A 19 -2.06 -1.06 14.46
N SER A 20 -2.54 -2.27 14.19
CA SER A 20 -2.75 -2.80 12.85
C SER A 20 -3.97 -3.73 12.81
N PHE A 21 -4.33 -4.22 11.62
CA PHE A 21 -5.50 -5.07 11.40
C PHE A 21 -5.11 -6.33 10.64
N SER A 22 -5.66 -7.47 11.04
CA SER A 22 -5.46 -8.74 10.35
C SER A 22 -6.70 -9.61 10.47
N ALA A 23 -7.16 -10.17 9.34
CA ALA A 23 -8.21 -11.19 9.34
C ALA A 23 -7.72 -12.55 9.88
N ILE A 24 -6.40 -12.77 9.86
CA ILE A 24 -5.75 -13.94 10.44
C ILE A 24 -5.43 -13.63 11.90
N GLU A 25 -5.85 -14.52 12.78
CA GLU A 25 -5.58 -14.42 14.21
C GLU A 25 -4.07 -14.44 14.48
N VAL A 26 -3.59 -13.46 15.24
CA VAL A 26 -2.20 -13.36 15.65
C VAL A 26 -2.11 -13.79 17.11
N PRO A 27 -1.21 -14.72 17.47
CA PRO A 27 -0.99 -15.12 18.86
C PRO A 27 -0.78 -13.89 19.75
N ASP A 28 -1.46 -13.87 20.90
CA ASP A 28 -1.47 -12.76 21.87
C ASP A 28 -1.97 -11.41 21.33
N GLY A 29 -2.50 -11.35 20.10
CA GLY A 29 -2.99 -10.13 19.47
C GLY A 29 -1.92 -9.05 19.31
N LYS A 30 -0.64 -9.41 19.36
CA LYS A 30 0.49 -8.47 19.35
C LYS A 30 1.58 -8.94 18.42
N LEU A 31 2.22 -7.96 17.77
CA LEU A 31 3.42 -8.17 16.97
C LEU A 31 4.48 -7.17 17.40
N ASN A 32 5.63 -7.67 17.82
CA ASN A 32 6.78 -6.81 18.09
C ASN A 32 7.51 -6.50 16.77
N ILE A 33 7.65 -5.21 16.47
CA ILE A 33 8.39 -4.69 15.33
C ILE A 33 9.40 -3.66 15.86
N CYS A 34 10.69 -3.98 15.76
CA CYS A 34 11.76 -3.21 16.40
C CYS A 34 11.45 -3.04 17.90
N ASP A 35 11.41 -1.81 18.40
CA ASP A 35 11.10 -1.51 19.82
C ASP A 35 9.62 -1.15 20.03
N THR A 36 8.73 -1.46 19.09
CA THR A 36 7.29 -1.13 19.17
C THR A 36 6.41 -2.38 19.18
N ASP A 37 5.54 -2.48 20.18
CA ASP A 37 4.49 -3.49 20.24
C ASP A 37 3.24 -3.02 19.48
N ILE A 38 2.98 -3.66 18.34
CA ILE A 38 1.82 -3.38 17.49
C ILE A 38 0.65 -4.27 17.92
N HIS A 39 -0.47 -3.67 18.29
CA HIS A 39 -1.70 -4.41 18.62
C HIS A 39 -2.47 -4.74 17.33
N ILE A 40 -2.78 -6.01 17.14
CA ILE A 40 -3.47 -6.51 15.95
C ILE A 40 -4.96 -6.70 16.26
N HIS A 41 -5.79 -5.94 15.56
CA HIS A 41 -7.24 -5.96 15.72
C HIS A 41 -7.94 -6.69 14.58
N ASN A 42 -9.19 -7.10 14.82
CA ASN A 42 -10.02 -7.65 13.77
C ASN A 42 -10.44 -6.54 12.78
N PRO A 43 -10.42 -6.77 11.46
CA PRO A 43 -10.84 -5.78 10.47
C PRO A 43 -12.27 -5.26 10.66
N SER A 44 -13.17 -6.03 11.29
CA SER A 44 -14.52 -5.56 11.63
C SER A 44 -14.55 -4.38 12.61
N GLU A 45 -13.48 -4.18 13.38
CA GLU A 45 -13.34 -3.06 14.32
C GLU A 45 -12.64 -1.84 13.71
N SER A 46 -12.17 -1.96 12.46
CA SER A 46 -11.28 -0.97 11.83
C SER A 46 -11.85 0.43 11.78
N GLU A 47 -13.13 0.62 11.43
CA GLU A 47 -13.74 1.95 11.39
C GLU A 47 -13.70 2.65 12.75
N ARG A 48 -14.11 1.94 13.81
CA ARG A 48 -14.15 2.48 15.17
C ARG A 48 -12.75 2.86 15.64
N ILE A 49 -11.78 1.96 15.42
CA ILE A 49 -10.41 2.11 15.91
C ILE A 49 -9.66 3.19 15.13
N LEU A 50 -9.72 3.18 13.79
CA LEU A 50 -9.10 4.20 12.95
C LEU A 50 -9.63 5.61 13.26
N ARG A 51 -10.95 5.74 13.49
CA ARG A 51 -11.56 7.02 13.88
C ARG A 51 -11.05 7.52 15.23
N SER A 52 -10.72 6.63 16.16
CA SER A 52 -10.13 7.01 17.45
C SER A 52 -8.68 7.44 17.27
N ILE A 53 -7.88 6.62 16.58
CA ILE A 53 -6.45 6.83 16.37
C ILE A 53 -6.17 8.10 15.56
N ALA A 54 -7.01 8.43 14.58
CA ALA A 54 -6.87 9.65 13.80
C ALA A 54 -6.88 10.94 14.66
N LYS A 55 -7.43 10.89 15.88
CA LYS A 55 -7.39 12.02 16.82
C LYS A 55 -6.04 12.16 17.50
N ASP A 56 -5.42 11.02 17.84
CA ASP A 56 -4.14 10.96 18.53
C ASP A 56 -2.97 11.11 17.54
N TYR A 57 -3.19 10.73 16.26
CA TYR A 57 -2.23 10.78 15.17
C TYR A 57 -2.84 11.47 13.95
N PRO A 58 -3.02 12.81 13.99
CA PRO A 58 -3.68 13.56 12.91
C PRO A 58 -2.94 13.50 11.58
N ASP A 59 -1.62 13.29 11.61
CA ASP A 59 -0.76 13.21 10.42
C ASP A 59 -0.50 11.77 9.95
N MET A 60 -1.26 10.79 10.44
CA MET A 60 -1.05 9.39 10.08
C MET A 60 -1.36 9.11 8.61
N ILE A 61 -0.54 8.24 8.01
CA ILE A 61 -0.76 7.69 6.67
C ILE A 61 -0.91 6.18 6.83
N VAL A 62 -2.00 5.63 6.30
CA VAL A 62 -2.25 4.17 6.33
C VAL A 62 -1.41 3.51 5.23
N VAL A 63 -0.77 2.38 5.52
CA VAL A 63 -0.10 1.57 4.50
C VAL A 63 -0.83 0.23 4.36
N ASP A 64 -1.41 0.00 3.18
CA ASP A 64 -2.20 -1.19 2.87
C ASP A 64 -1.36 -2.20 2.07
N TYR A 65 -1.01 -3.28 2.77
CA TYR A 65 -0.49 -4.53 2.22
C TYR A 65 -1.31 -5.70 2.80
N THR A 66 -2.48 -5.91 2.22
CA THR A 66 -3.47 -6.88 2.66
C THR A 66 -3.64 -7.99 1.61
N VAL A 67 -4.85 -8.23 1.13
CA VAL A 67 -5.21 -9.27 0.15
C VAL A 67 -6.12 -8.68 -0.92
N PRO A 68 -6.16 -9.24 -2.14
CA PRO A 68 -6.98 -8.74 -3.23
C PRO A 68 -8.44 -8.44 -2.86
N ASP A 69 -9.06 -9.34 -2.08
CA ASP A 69 -10.47 -9.23 -1.70
C ASP A 69 -10.76 -8.06 -0.74
N ALA A 70 -9.73 -7.53 -0.06
CA ALA A 70 -9.87 -6.43 0.89
C ALA A 70 -9.65 -5.05 0.25
N VAL A 71 -9.05 -4.98 -0.95
CA VAL A 71 -8.61 -3.74 -1.60
C VAL A 71 -9.71 -2.67 -1.65
N ASN A 72 -10.87 -3.03 -2.21
CA ASN A 72 -11.94 -2.05 -2.43
C ASN A 72 -12.60 -1.60 -1.12
N ALA A 73 -12.85 -2.54 -0.19
CA ALA A 73 -13.46 -2.25 1.11
C ALA A 73 -12.55 -1.38 1.99
N ASN A 74 -11.24 -1.66 1.99
CA ASN A 74 -10.27 -0.87 2.73
C ASN A 74 -10.17 0.56 2.17
N ALA A 75 -10.08 0.70 0.85
CA ALA A 75 -10.04 2.02 0.21
C ALA A 75 -11.30 2.84 0.50
N GLU A 76 -12.49 2.24 0.43
CA GLU A 76 -13.75 2.90 0.80
C GLU A 76 -13.73 3.37 2.25
N LEU A 77 -13.23 2.54 3.18
CA LEU A 77 -13.09 2.92 4.57
C LEU A 77 -12.13 4.09 4.77
N TYR A 78 -10.95 4.06 4.16
CA TYR A 78 -9.97 5.14 4.28
C TYR A 78 -10.53 6.45 3.70
N CYS A 79 -11.21 6.37 2.56
CA CYS A 79 -11.89 7.49 1.92
C CYS A 79 -13.01 8.07 2.82
N LYS A 80 -13.86 7.21 3.40
CA LYS A 80 -14.93 7.59 4.34
C LYS A 80 -14.39 8.33 5.56
N LEU A 81 -13.20 7.96 6.03
CA LEU A 81 -12.56 8.57 7.19
C LEU A 81 -11.63 9.75 6.83
N GLY A 82 -11.45 10.05 5.54
CA GLY A 82 -10.55 11.11 5.06
C GLY A 82 -9.06 10.81 5.32
N LEU A 83 -8.68 9.54 5.43
CA LEU A 83 -7.34 9.13 5.81
C LEU A 83 -6.42 8.99 4.59
N PRO A 84 -5.27 9.69 4.54
CA PRO A 84 -4.32 9.48 3.47
C PRO A 84 -3.74 8.06 3.54
N PHE A 85 -3.51 7.44 2.39
CA PHE A 85 -3.01 6.07 2.37
C PHE A 85 -2.09 5.71 1.20
N VAL A 86 -1.24 4.71 1.41
CA VAL A 86 -0.37 4.10 0.41
C VAL A 86 -0.82 2.65 0.24
N MET A 87 -1.28 2.28 -0.95
CA MET A 87 -1.77 0.92 -1.23
C MET A 87 -0.84 0.20 -2.20
N GLY A 88 -0.12 -0.80 -1.68
CA GLY A 88 0.71 -1.72 -2.44
C GLY A 88 0.03 -3.05 -2.76
N THR A 89 -1.17 -3.29 -2.19
CA THR A 89 -1.96 -4.50 -2.45
C THR A 89 -2.39 -4.58 -3.91
N THR A 90 -2.07 -5.71 -4.54
CA THR A 90 -2.46 -6.04 -5.92
C THR A 90 -3.84 -6.71 -5.96
N GLY A 91 -4.44 -6.81 -7.14
CA GLY A 91 -5.80 -7.32 -7.31
C GLY A 91 -6.88 -6.33 -6.86
N GLY A 92 -8.09 -6.86 -6.61
CA GLY A 92 -9.30 -6.08 -6.44
C GLY A 92 -9.81 -5.46 -7.75
N ASP A 93 -10.95 -4.78 -7.68
CA ASP A 93 -11.45 -3.97 -8.79
C ASP A 93 -10.69 -2.64 -8.85
N ARG A 94 -9.74 -2.55 -9.79
CA ARG A 94 -8.85 -1.38 -9.95
C ARG A 94 -9.58 -0.15 -10.48
N GLN A 95 -10.63 -0.34 -11.28
CA GLN A 95 -11.40 0.79 -11.81
C GLN A 95 -12.24 1.42 -10.70
N LEU A 96 -12.93 0.57 -9.92
CA LEU A 96 -13.67 1.02 -8.75
C LEU A 96 -12.76 1.67 -7.72
N LEU A 97 -11.60 1.07 -7.42
CA LEU A 97 -10.61 1.65 -6.49
C LEU A 97 -10.22 3.08 -6.88
N ASN A 98 -9.81 3.29 -8.14
CA ASN A 98 -9.41 4.62 -8.61
C ASN A 98 -10.57 5.61 -8.55
N LYS A 99 -11.78 5.19 -8.94
CA LYS A 99 -12.97 6.02 -8.88
C LYS A 99 -13.31 6.44 -7.44
N THR A 100 -13.35 5.49 -6.50
CA THR A 100 -13.65 5.76 -5.09
C THR A 100 -12.70 6.81 -4.50
N VAL A 101 -11.40 6.69 -4.78
CA VAL A 101 -10.38 7.60 -4.25
C VAL A 101 -10.45 8.99 -4.88
N GLN A 102 -10.68 9.06 -6.19
CA GLN A 102 -10.86 10.33 -6.90
C GLN A 102 -12.12 11.06 -6.42
N ASP A 103 -13.24 10.35 -6.30
CA ASP A 103 -14.52 10.93 -5.86
C ASP A 103 -14.45 11.42 -4.41
N ALA A 104 -13.67 10.74 -3.55
CA ALA A 104 -13.49 11.11 -2.15
C ALA A 104 -12.51 12.28 -1.92
N ASN A 105 -11.71 12.63 -2.93
CA ASN A 105 -10.68 13.68 -2.85
C ASN A 105 -9.70 13.50 -1.66
N VAL A 106 -9.24 12.26 -1.46
CA VAL A 106 -8.27 11.89 -0.42
C VAL A 106 -6.88 11.67 -1.04
N TYR A 107 -5.82 12.06 -0.32
CA TYR A 107 -4.46 11.80 -0.76
C TYR A 107 -4.14 10.30 -0.74
N ALA A 108 -3.78 9.74 -1.89
CA ALA A 108 -3.37 8.34 -1.96
C ALA A 108 -2.22 8.10 -2.95
N VAL A 109 -1.36 7.14 -2.61
CA VAL A 109 -0.41 6.53 -3.54
C VAL A 109 -0.85 5.10 -3.80
N ILE A 110 -1.28 4.83 -5.03
CA ILE A 110 -1.73 3.51 -5.44
C ILE A 110 -0.75 2.99 -6.49
N SER A 111 0.00 1.94 -6.16
CA SER A 111 0.90 1.30 -7.13
C SER A 111 0.95 -0.21 -6.93
N PRO A 112 0.65 -1.02 -7.97
CA PRO A 112 0.81 -2.47 -7.89
C PRO A 112 2.28 -2.91 -7.91
N GLN A 113 3.23 -1.99 -8.17
CA GLN A 113 4.67 -2.23 -8.14
C GLN A 113 5.37 -1.12 -7.34
N MET A 114 5.76 -1.43 -6.10
CA MET A 114 6.40 -0.46 -5.20
C MET A 114 7.95 -0.49 -5.27
N GLY A 115 8.53 -1.41 -6.04
CA GLY A 115 9.95 -1.45 -6.35
C GLY A 115 10.34 -0.30 -7.28
N LYS A 116 10.54 0.89 -6.71
CA LYS A 116 10.72 2.14 -7.49
C LYS A 116 11.85 2.09 -8.51
N GLN A 117 12.93 1.36 -8.24
CA GLN A 117 14.03 1.20 -9.21
C GLN A 117 13.60 0.36 -10.42
N VAL A 118 12.79 -0.67 -10.22
CA VAL A 118 12.20 -1.47 -11.31
C VAL A 118 11.22 -0.62 -12.11
N VAL A 119 10.38 0.18 -11.45
CA VAL A 119 9.47 1.11 -12.13
C VAL A 119 10.23 2.12 -12.98
N ALA A 120 11.32 2.69 -12.46
CA ALA A 120 12.17 3.62 -13.21
C ALA A 120 12.81 2.96 -14.44
N PHE A 121 13.28 1.71 -14.31
CA PHE A 121 13.81 0.95 -15.44
C PHE A 121 12.74 0.71 -16.51
N LEU A 122 11.53 0.28 -16.12
CA LEU A 122 10.41 0.08 -17.04
C LEU A 122 10.06 1.38 -17.79
N ALA A 123 9.93 2.50 -17.06
CA ALA A 123 9.64 3.80 -17.66
C ALA A 123 10.75 4.27 -18.61
N ALA A 124 12.02 4.01 -18.29
CA ALA A 124 13.13 4.32 -19.18
C ALA A 124 13.07 3.52 -20.48
N MET A 125 12.72 2.23 -20.40
CA MET A 125 12.56 1.37 -21.57
C MET A 125 11.35 1.78 -22.42
N GLU A 126 10.24 2.16 -21.78
CA GLU A 126 9.04 2.65 -22.45
C GLU A 126 9.33 3.95 -23.24
N ILE A 127 9.97 4.93 -22.58
CA ILE A 127 10.39 6.19 -23.24
C ILE A 127 11.35 5.90 -24.41
N MET A 128 12.28 4.96 -24.25
CA MET A 128 13.20 4.57 -25.32
C MET A 128 12.46 3.96 -26.51
N ALA A 129 11.50 3.08 -26.25
CA ALA A 129 10.69 2.43 -27.29
C ALA A 129 9.83 3.44 -28.06
N GLU A 130 9.24 4.41 -27.38
CA GLU A 130 8.45 5.49 -28.00
C GLU A 130 9.30 6.43 -28.86
N LYS A 131 10.49 6.81 -28.37
CA LYS A 131 11.35 7.79 -29.05
C LYS A 131 12.11 7.22 -30.24
N PHE A 132 12.43 5.92 -30.23
CA PHE A 132 13.23 5.28 -31.27
C PHE A 132 12.53 4.03 -31.83
N PRO A 133 11.39 4.20 -32.52
CA PRO A 133 10.64 3.07 -33.06
C PRO A 133 11.49 2.30 -34.07
N GLY A 134 11.54 0.98 -33.91
CA GLY A 134 12.32 0.10 -34.79
C GLY A 134 13.84 0.13 -34.56
N ALA A 135 14.34 0.78 -33.49
CA ALA A 135 15.79 0.81 -33.19
C ALA A 135 16.43 -0.59 -33.07
N PHE A 136 15.64 -1.59 -32.69
CA PHE A 136 16.06 -2.99 -32.60
C PHE A 136 15.44 -3.87 -33.70
N ALA A 137 15.03 -3.31 -34.84
CA ALA A 137 14.49 -4.08 -35.96
C ALA A 137 15.51 -5.14 -36.43
N GLY A 138 15.05 -6.38 -36.58
CA GLY A 138 15.90 -7.52 -36.93
C GLY A 138 16.53 -8.28 -35.76
N TYR A 139 16.41 -7.78 -34.52
CA TYR A 139 16.84 -8.49 -33.33
C TYR A 139 15.80 -9.55 -32.91
N LYS A 140 16.27 -10.58 -32.20
CA LYS A 140 15.43 -11.57 -31.51
C LYS A 140 15.58 -11.39 -30.00
N LEU A 141 14.46 -11.39 -29.27
CA LEU A 141 14.43 -11.27 -27.82
C LEU A 141 14.24 -12.65 -27.19
N GLU A 142 15.08 -12.99 -26.22
CA GLU A 142 14.87 -14.11 -25.29
C GLU A 142 14.71 -13.55 -23.87
N SER A 143 13.75 -14.08 -23.13
CA SER A 143 13.50 -13.71 -21.73
C SER A 143 13.34 -14.96 -20.89
N TYR A 144 13.97 -14.99 -19.72
CA TYR A 144 13.86 -16.11 -18.78
C TYR A 144 12.85 -15.76 -17.68
N PRO A 145 12.04 -16.73 -17.23
CA PRO A 145 11.11 -16.56 -16.12
C PRO A 145 11.83 -16.36 -14.77
#